data_AF-A0A845CK12-F1
#
_entry.id   AF-A0A845CK12-F1
#
_cell.length_a   1.000
_cell.length_b   1.000
_cell.length_c   1.000
_cell.angle_alpha   90.00
_cell.angle_beta   90.00
_cell.angle_gamma   90.00
#
_symmetry.space_group_name_H-M   'P 1'
#
loop_
_entity.id
_entity.type
_entity.pdbx_description
1 polymer ?
#
loop_
_entity_poly.entity_id
_entity_poly.type
_entity_poly.pdbx_seq_one_letter_code
_entity_poly.pdbx_strand_id
1 'polypeptide(L)'
;VNLFMRKQVSIKDAVSLIEKGAAISPGGTLLHRTPAALIREIARAGLRDLTLIKPSPGYDADLLCAAGAVKRIISGIVTFEAEFGLAPHYRKSIEKGLTGLTEHA
;
A
#
# COMPACT_ATOMS: atom_id res chain seq x y z
N VAL A 1 5.62 16.16 18.32
CA VAL A 1 6.78 16.87 17.71
C VAL A 1 6.25 17.92 16.76
N ASN A 2 6.70 19.18 16.84
CA ASN A 2 6.37 20.18 15.82
C ASN A 2 7.15 19.84 14.53
N LEU A 3 6.47 19.24 13.55
CA LEU A 3 7.10 18.78 12.29
C LEU A 3 7.71 19.91 11.45
N PHE A 4 7.37 21.18 11.72
CA PHE A 4 7.97 22.33 11.04
C PHE A 4 9.41 22.63 11.48
N MET A 5 9.82 22.21 12.67
CA MET A 5 11.18 22.43 13.19
C MET A 5 12.10 21.21 13.02
N ARG A 6 11.54 19.98 12.90
CA ARG A 6 12.32 18.74 12.69
C ARG A 6 11.49 17.69 11.95
N LYS A 7 11.94 17.30 10.76
CA LYS A 7 11.25 16.34 9.87
C LYS A 7 11.68 14.88 10.04
N GLN A 8 12.79 14.65 10.75
CA GLN A 8 13.20 13.30 11.12
C GLN A 8 12.35 12.83 12.30
N VAL A 9 11.48 11.86 12.03
CA VAL A 9 10.52 11.31 12.99
C VAL A 9 10.60 9.79 12.99
N SER A 10 9.99 9.15 13.99
CA SER A 10 9.85 7.69 13.98
C SER A 10 8.87 7.26 12.88
N ILE A 11 8.94 6.00 12.46
CA ILE A 11 8.01 5.48 11.45
C ILE A 11 6.56 5.47 11.93
N LYS A 12 6.34 5.25 13.23
CA LYS A 12 5.03 5.32 13.87
C LYS A 12 4.47 6.75 13.81
N ASP A 13 5.31 7.74 14.10
CA ASP A 13 4.92 9.15 14.00
C ASP A 13 4.70 9.59 12.55
N ALA A 14 5.39 9.00 11.58
CA ALA A 14 5.13 9.25 10.16
C ALA A 14 3.78 8.66 9.72
N VAL A 15 3.48 7.42 10.12
CA VAL A 15 2.21 6.75 9.79
C VAL A 15 1.03 7.40 10.50
N SER A 16 1.20 7.97 11.69
CA SER A 16 0.12 8.67 12.40
C SER A 16 -0.35 9.95 11.70
N LEU A 17 0.40 10.44 10.70
CA LEU A 17 -0.02 11.54 9.84
C LEU A 17 -0.97 11.10 8.72
N ILE A 18 -1.11 9.80 8.47
CA ILE A 18 -2.01 9.27 7.45
C ILE A 18 -3.43 9.24 8.01
N GLU A 19 -4.30 10.04 7.43
CA GLU A 19 -5.70 10.09 7.81
C GLU A 19 -6.45 8.80 7.43
N LYS A 20 -7.51 8.49 8.18
CA LYS A 20 -8.41 7.39 7.84
C LYS A 20 -9.00 7.62 6.44
N GLY A 21 -8.99 6.60 5.60
CA GLY A 21 -9.55 6.70 4.25
C GLY A 21 -8.68 7.47 3.25
N ALA A 22 -7.45 7.84 3.62
CA ALA A 22 -6.55 8.59 2.76
C ALA A 22 -6.21 7.82 1.45
N ALA A 23 -5.93 8.58 0.41
CA ALA A 23 -5.26 8.08 -0.78
C ALA A 23 -3.73 8.14 -0.56
N ILE A 24 -3.04 7.02 -0.78
CA ILE A 24 -1.60 6.91 -0.61
C ILE A 24 -0.95 6.46 -1.92
N SER A 25 0.25 6.99 -2.17
CA SER A 25 1.06 6.68 -3.35
C SER A 25 2.51 6.41 -2.93
N PRO A 26 2.82 5.22 -2.38
CA PRO A 26 4.19 4.86 -2.04
C PRO A 26 5.06 4.78 -3.29
N GLY A 27 6.32 5.23 -3.19
CA GLY A 27 7.30 5.14 -4.28
C GLY A 27 7.77 3.71 -4.58
N GLY A 28 8.79 3.61 -5.44
CA GLY A 28 9.31 2.35 -5.94
C GLY A 28 8.42 1.73 -7.03
N THR A 29 8.83 0.59 -7.58
CA THR A 29 8.13 -0.15 -8.64
C THR A 29 8.26 -1.64 -8.35
N LEU A 30 7.14 -2.36 -8.39
CA LEU A 30 7.08 -3.81 -8.15
C LEU A 30 7.82 -4.18 -6.85
N LEU A 31 8.88 -4.99 -6.93
CA LEU A 31 9.67 -5.39 -5.77
C LEU A 31 10.89 -4.47 -5.51
N HIS A 32 11.07 -3.43 -6.31
CA HIS A 32 12.21 -2.54 -6.26
C HIS A 32 11.93 -1.25 -5.49
N ARG A 33 12.72 -1.03 -4.42
CA ARG A 33 12.72 0.20 -3.61
C ARG A 33 11.35 0.56 -3.01
N THR A 34 10.44 -0.42 -2.89
CA THR A 34 9.19 -0.27 -2.15
C THR A 34 9.51 0.09 -0.69
N PRO A 35 8.86 1.12 -0.10
CA PRO A 35 9.13 1.55 1.27
C PRO A 35 8.53 0.56 2.30
N ALA A 36 9.03 -0.68 2.31
CA ALA A 36 8.45 -1.82 3.00
C ALA A 36 8.30 -1.63 4.52
N ALA A 37 9.17 -0.82 5.15
CA ALA A 37 9.00 -0.47 6.55
C ALA A 37 7.72 0.35 6.78
N LEU A 38 7.43 1.34 5.91
CA LEU A 38 6.24 2.18 6.00
C LEU A 38 4.97 1.37 5.76
N ILE A 39 4.98 0.51 4.73
CA ILE A 39 3.84 -0.37 4.41
C ILE A 39 3.52 -1.33 5.57
N ARG A 40 4.56 -1.94 6.17
CA ARG A 40 4.37 -2.80 7.36
C ARG A 40 3.83 -2.01 8.55
N GLU A 41 4.25 -0.77 8.74
CA GLU A 41 3.74 0.05 9.83
C GLU A 41 2.30 0.50 9.58
N ILE A 42 1.90 0.82 8.35
CA ILE A 42 0.50 1.06 7.98
C ILE A 42 -0.37 -0.15 8.33
N ALA A 43 0.08 -1.36 7.98
CA ALA A 43 -0.60 -2.60 8.32
C ALA A 43 -0.69 -2.80 9.84
N ARG A 44 0.41 -2.56 10.57
CA ARG A 44 0.49 -2.69 12.03
C ARG A 44 -0.38 -1.68 12.77
N ALA A 45 -0.44 -0.44 12.29
CA ALA A 45 -1.25 0.64 12.85
C ALA A 45 -2.76 0.40 12.67
N GLY A 46 -3.16 -0.61 11.88
CA GLY A 46 -4.56 -0.95 11.71
C GLY A 46 -5.32 0.05 10.85
N LEU A 47 -4.64 0.82 9.99
CA LEU A 47 -5.31 1.74 9.07
C LEU A 47 -6.22 0.97 8.09
N ARG A 48 -7.34 1.58 7.73
CA ARG A 48 -8.40 0.99 6.90
C ARG A 48 -8.92 2.01 5.91
N ASP A 49 -9.70 1.51 4.96
CA ASP A 49 -10.40 2.29 3.94
C ASP A 49 -9.48 3.06 2.98
N LEU A 50 -8.19 2.70 2.92
CA LEU A 50 -7.21 3.42 2.11
C LEU A 50 -7.47 3.23 0.61
N THR A 51 -7.12 4.25 -0.17
CA THR A 51 -6.95 4.12 -1.62
C THR A 51 -5.46 4.02 -1.95
N LEU A 52 -5.01 2.91 -2.54
CA LEU A 52 -3.65 2.78 -3.04
C LEU A 52 -3.60 3.21 -4.51
N ILE A 53 -2.77 4.20 -4.82
CA ILE A 53 -2.57 4.71 -6.18
C ILE A 53 -1.11 4.49 -6.56
N LYS A 54 -0.85 3.60 -7.52
CA LYS A 54 0.52 3.31 -7.97
C LYS A 54 0.48 2.63 -9.34
N PRO A 55 1.33 3.02 -10.32
CA PRO A 55 1.33 2.39 -11.64
C PRO A 55 1.65 0.88 -11.58
N SER A 56 2.65 0.51 -10.78
CA SER A 56 3.16 -0.87 -10.71
C SER A 56 3.40 -1.30 -9.25
N PRO A 57 2.36 -1.49 -8.44
CA PRO A 57 2.48 -2.08 -7.11
C PRO A 57 2.92 -3.55 -7.14
N GLY A 58 3.45 -3.99 -6.00
CA GLY A 58 3.87 -5.36 -5.75
C GLY A 58 3.65 -5.69 -4.27
N TYR A 59 4.72 -5.81 -3.51
CA TYR A 59 4.69 -6.12 -2.07
C TYR A 59 3.75 -5.21 -1.26
N ASP A 60 3.65 -3.94 -1.63
CA ASP A 60 2.79 -2.95 -0.98
C ASP A 60 1.30 -3.27 -1.12
N ALA A 61 0.81 -3.45 -2.36
CA ALA A 61 -0.58 -3.82 -2.59
C ALA A 61 -0.92 -5.15 -1.91
N ASP A 62 -0.04 -6.13 -2.03
CA ASP A 62 -0.31 -7.46 -1.49
C ASP A 62 -0.41 -7.46 0.04
N LEU A 63 0.58 -6.85 0.73
CA LEU A 63 0.57 -6.78 2.19
C LEU A 63 -0.61 -5.96 2.71
N LEU A 64 -0.92 -4.84 2.06
CA LEU A 64 -2.03 -3.99 2.51
C LEU A 64 -3.40 -4.66 2.23
N CYS A 65 -3.53 -5.47 1.18
CA CYS A 65 -4.70 -6.34 0.99
C CYS A 65 -4.78 -7.42 2.08
N ALA A 66 -3.66 -8.07 2.40
CA ALA A 66 -3.59 -9.07 3.46
C ALA A 66 -4.01 -8.49 4.83
N ALA A 67 -3.66 -7.23 5.08
CA ALA A 67 -4.01 -6.49 6.30
C ALA A 67 -5.45 -5.94 6.30
N GLY A 68 -6.20 -6.08 5.20
CA GLY A 68 -7.52 -5.46 5.03
C GLY A 68 -7.49 -3.93 5.03
N ALA A 69 -6.35 -3.32 4.69
CA ALA A 69 -6.14 -1.88 4.81
C ALA A 69 -6.71 -1.10 3.61
N VAL A 70 -6.81 -1.74 2.44
CA VAL A 70 -7.12 -1.06 1.17
C VAL A 70 -8.56 -1.34 0.74
N LYS A 71 -9.32 -0.26 0.55
CA LYS A 71 -10.67 -0.31 -0.04
C LYS A 71 -10.64 -0.23 -1.56
N ARG A 72 -9.68 0.49 -2.13
CA ARG A 72 -9.54 0.64 -3.59
C ARG A 72 -8.08 0.68 -4.03
N ILE A 73 -7.76 0.00 -5.13
CA ILE A 73 -6.47 0.05 -5.82
C ILE A 73 -6.67 0.69 -7.18
N ILE A 74 -5.80 1.65 -7.51
CA ILE A 74 -5.70 2.28 -8.82
C ILE A 74 -4.30 2.01 -9.37
N SER A 75 -4.20 1.19 -10.42
CA SER A 75 -2.92 0.68 -10.94
C SER A 75 -2.99 0.25 -12.40
N GLY A 76 -1.85 0.14 -13.08
CA GLY A 76 -1.76 -0.49 -14.40
C GLY A 76 -1.35 -1.97 -14.34
N ILE A 77 -0.56 -2.36 -13.33
CA ILE A 77 -0.15 -3.76 -13.14
C ILE A 77 0.10 -4.06 -11.66
N VAL A 78 -0.26 -5.26 -11.20
CA VAL A 78 0.11 -5.76 -9.87
C VAL A 78 0.75 -7.14 -10.00
N THR A 79 2.02 -7.27 -9.62
CA THR A 79 2.75 -8.54 -9.72
C THR A 79 3.96 -8.56 -8.78
N PHE A 80 4.47 -9.75 -8.47
CA PHE A 80 5.79 -9.95 -7.86
C PHE A 80 6.84 -10.35 -8.91
N GLU A 81 6.68 -9.81 -10.12
CA GLU A 81 7.57 -10.06 -11.28
C GLU A 81 7.64 -11.55 -11.66
N ALA A 82 8.52 -11.91 -12.59
CA ALA A 82 8.63 -13.28 -13.09
C ALA A 82 9.18 -14.22 -12.01
N GLU A 83 9.94 -13.67 -11.06
CA GLU A 83 10.66 -14.38 -10.01
C GLU A 83 9.72 -14.98 -8.97
N PHE A 84 8.61 -14.30 -8.64
CA PHE A 84 7.70 -14.74 -7.58
C PHE A 84 6.23 -14.80 -8.02
N GLY A 85 5.92 -14.40 -9.26
CA GLY A 85 4.61 -14.56 -9.87
C GLY A 85 3.56 -13.58 -9.35
N LEU A 86 2.35 -14.07 -9.10
CA LEU A 86 1.20 -13.23 -8.75
C LEU A 86 1.25 -12.79 -7.28
N ALA A 87 0.72 -11.60 -7.01
CA ALA A 87 0.44 -11.11 -5.65
C ALA A 87 -0.83 -11.81 -5.08
N PRO A 88 -0.69 -12.81 -4.19
CA PRO A 88 -1.79 -13.71 -3.84
C PRO A 88 -2.89 -13.07 -2.99
N HIS A 89 -2.53 -12.18 -2.07
CA HIS A 89 -3.49 -11.47 -1.22
C HIS A 89 -4.19 -10.36 -1.97
N TYR A 90 -3.50 -9.65 -2.87
CA TYR A 90 -4.12 -8.75 -3.83
C TYR A 90 -5.17 -9.49 -4.65
N ARG A 91 -4.76 -10.56 -5.34
CA ARG A 91 -5.64 -11.37 -6.19
C ARG A 91 -6.88 -11.84 -5.43
N LYS A 92 -6.68 -12.44 -4.26
CA LYS A 92 -7.77 -12.91 -3.39
C LYS A 92 -8.71 -11.79 -2.95
N SER A 93 -8.20 -10.58 -2.72
CA SER A 93 -9.02 -9.43 -2.32
C SER A 93 -9.93 -8.95 -3.45
N ILE A 94 -9.40 -8.88 -4.67
CA ILE A 94 -10.16 -8.51 -5.87
C ILE A 94 -11.20 -9.58 -6.22
N GLU A 95 -10.80 -10.86 -6.29
CA GLU A 95 -11.69 -11.98 -6.64
C GLU A 95 -12.87 -12.12 -5.66
N LYS A 96 -12.68 -11.70 -4.40
CA LYS A 96 -13.73 -11.72 -3.37
C LYS A 96 -14.54 -10.42 -3.28
N GLY A 97 -14.23 -9.41 -4.08
CA GLY A 97 -14.88 -8.10 -4.01
C GLY A 97 -14.60 -7.32 -2.72
N LEU A 98 -13.53 -7.66 -1.99
CA LEU A 98 -13.13 -6.99 -0.75
C LEU A 98 -12.43 -5.65 -1.02
N THR A 99 -11.74 -5.55 -2.16
CA THR A 99 -11.05 -4.34 -2.63
C THR A 99 -11.52 -4.03 -4.05
N GLY A 100 -11.89 -2.77 -4.31
CA GLY A 100 -12.21 -2.31 -5.66
C GLY A 100 -10.94 -2.09 -6.49
N LEU A 101 -10.96 -2.45 -7.77
CA LEU A 101 -9.89 -2.19 -8.71
C LEU A 101 -10.32 -1.13 -9.74
N THR A 102 -9.47 -0.16 -9.99
CA THR A 102 -9.51 0.70 -11.18
C THR A 102 -8.22 0.47 -11.94
N GLU A 103 -8.31 -0.26 -13.04
CA GLU A 103 -7.16 -0.57 -13.88
C GLU A 103 -6.98 0.51 -14.96
N HIS A 104 -5.75 0.98 -15.14
CA HIS A 104 -5.37 1.91 -16.20
C HIS A 104 -4.26 1.28 -17.05
N ALA A 105 -4.61 0.81 -18.25
CA ALA A 105 -3.71 0.24 -19.24
C ALA A 105 -3.00 1.31 -20.08
#